data_AF-A0A377NDP3-F1
#
_entry.id   AF-A0A377NDP3-F1
#
_cell.length_a   1.000
_cell.length_b   1.000
_cell.length_c   1.000
_cell.angle_alpha   90.00
_cell.angle_beta   90.00
_cell.angle_gamma   90.00
#
_symmetry.space_group_name_H-M   'P 1'
#
loop_
_entity.id
_entity.type
_entity.pdbx_description
1 polymer ?
#
loop_
_entity_poly.entity_id
_entity_poly.type
_entity_poly.pdbx_seq_one_letter_code
_entity_poly.pdbx_strand_id
1 'polypeptide(L)'
;MVSFSTIEDVRNRIDQIDIELVKMIAQRSQCVIAAAAFKSDHSAVRAPDRVQQVIDKVCKQATEIGLPAVIIEKVYRTMIGAFIDYELDQHDKLRQGKR
;
A
#
# COMPACT_ATOMS: atom_id res chain seq x y z
N MET A 1 -16.45 -1.89 -23.18
CA MET A 1 -16.96 -2.59 -21.99
C MET A 1 -16.38 -3.99 -22.03
N VAL A 2 -15.69 -4.45 -20.99
CA VAL A 2 -15.19 -5.84 -20.95
C VAL A 2 -16.40 -6.74 -20.73
N SER A 3 -16.60 -7.73 -21.60
CA SER A 3 -17.67 -8.73 -21.47
C SER A 3 -17.04 -10.06 -21.06
N PHE A 4 -17.69 -10.76 -20.14
CA PHE A 4 -17.27 -12.09 -19.67
C PHE A 4 -18.37 -13.10 -20.02
N SER A 5 -17.97 -14.30 -20.45
CA SER A 5 -18.91 -15.34 -20.89
C SER A 5 -19.20 -16.35 -19.78
N THR A 6 -18.25 -16.52 -18.85
CA THR A 6 -18.37 -17.43 -17.70
C THR A 6 -17.84 -16.79 -16.42
N ILE A 7 -18.23 -17.35 -15.27
CA ILE A 7 -17.64 -16.97 -13.97
C ILE A 7 -16.13 -17.26 -13.93
N GLU A 8 -15.68 -18.26 -14.69
CA GLU A 8 -14.28 -18.64 -14.78
C GLU A 8 -13.45 -17.56 -15.50
N ASP A 9 -14.00 -16.96 -16.56
CA ASP A 9 -13.35 -15.83 -17.25
C ASP A 9 -13.16 -14.63 -16.31
N VAL A 10 -14.16 -14.36 -15.46
CA VAL A 10 -14.08 -13.28 -14.46
C VAL A 10 -12.99 -13.58 -13.43
N ARG A 11 -12.92 -14.80 -12.91
CA ARG A 11 -11.90 -15.22 -11.93
C ARG A 11 -10.50 -15.13 -12.51
N ASN A 12 -10.29 -15.69 -13.71
CA ASN A 12 -9.01 -15.59 -14.42
C ASN A 12 -8.58 -14.13 -14.63
N ARG A 13 -9.54 -13.23 -14.92
CA ARG A 13 -9.23 -11.81 -15.05
C ARG A 13 -8.87 -11.17 -13.71
N ILE A 14 -9.53 -11.53 -12.63
CA ILE A 14 -9.20 -11.08 -11.27
C ILE A 14 -7.80 -11.55 -10.89
N ASP A 15 -7.48 -12.84 -11.11
CA ASP A 15 -6.17 -13.40 -10.79
C ASP A 15 -5.04 -12.68 -11.53
N GLN A 16 -5.25 -12.32 -12.80
CA GLN A 16 -4.30 -11.50 -13.56
C GLN A 16 -4.11 -10.10 -12.96
N ILE A 17 -5.20 -9.46 -12.52
CA ILE A 17 -5.14 -8.15 -11.86
C ILE A 17 -4.39 -8.27 -10.54
N ASP A 18 -4.65 -9.31 -9.76
CA ASP A 18 -4.03 -9.53 -8.46
C ASP A 18 -2.52 -9.76 -8.58
N ILE A 19 -2.07 -10.49 -9.62
CA ILE A 19 -0.64 -10.64 -9.92
C ILE A 19 0.02 -9.27 -10.15
N GLU A 20 -0.60 -8.40 -10.95
CA GLU A 20 -0.07 -7.05 -11.20
C GLU A 20 -0.16 -6.16 -9.96
N LEU A 21 -1.20 -6.30 -9.15
CA LEU A 21 -1.35 -5.57 -7.89
C LEU A 21 -0.24 -5.94 -6.91
N VAL A 22 0.09 -7.22 -6.76
CA VAL A 22 1.19 -7.68 -5.91
C VAL A 22 2.53 -7.09 -6.39
N LYS A 23 2.79 -7.08 -7.70
CA LYS A 23 4.02 -6.46 -8.26
C LYS A 23 4.09 -4.97 -7.95
N MET A 24 2.99 -4.24 -8.13
CA MET A 24 2.91 -2.80 -7.82
C MET A 24 3.11 -2.52 -6.33
N ILE A 25 2.52 -3.34 -5.45
CA ILE A 25 2.71 -3.23 -4.00
C ILE A 25 4.17 -3.50 -3.61
N ALA A 26 4.82 -4.49 -4.24
CA ALA A 26 6.24 -4.77 -4.02
C ALA A 26 7.13 -3.59 -4.43
N GLN A 27 6.88 -2.98 -5.59
CA GLN A 27 7.59 -1.76 -6.02
C GLN A 27 7.35 -0.60 -5.06
N ARG A 28 6.11 -0.40 -4.61
CA ARG A 28 5.77 0.61 -3.60
C ARG A 28 6.53 0.37 -2.30
N SER A 29 6.65 -0.89 -1.86
CA SER A 29 7.40 -1.27 -0.65
C SER A 29 8.87 -0.87 -0.76
N GLN A 30 9.50 -1.08 -1.92
CA GLN A 30 10.89 -0.65 -2.15
C GLN A 30 11.05 0.87 -1.98
N CYS A 31 10.10 1.68 -2.46
CA CYS A 31 10.11 3.13 -2.25
C CYS A 31 9.96 3.50 -0.77
N VAL A 32 9.15 2.76 -0.01
CA VAL A 32 8.96 2.98 1.43
C VAL A 32 10.27 2.68 2.19
N ILE A 33 10.92 1.55 1.90
CA ILE A 33 12.23 1.19 2.46
C ILE A 33 13.29 2.24 2.12
N ALA A 34 13.34 2.69 0.87
CA ALA A 34 14.26 3.75 0.45
C ALA A 34 13.98 5.06 1.20
N ALA A 35 12.70 5.42 1.41
CA ALA A 35 12.32 6.60 2.17
C ALA A 35 12.72 6.49 3.65
N ALA A 36 12.68 5.29 4.24
CA ALA A 36 13.10 5.06 5.62
C ALA A 36 14.59 5.38 5.85
N ALA A 37 15.45 5.17 4.86
CA ALA A 37 16.87 5.53 4.95
C ALA A 37 17.12 7.04 5.15
N PHE A 38 16.15 7.90 4.82
CA PHE A 38 16.23 9.35 5.03
C PHE A 38 15.63 9.81 6.38
N LYS A 39 15.00 8.90 7.15
CA LYS A 39 14.37 9.23 8.42
C LYS A 39 15.33 8.94 9.57
N SER A 40 15.73 10.00 10.29
CA SER A 40 16.65 9.88 11.42
C SER A 40 15.97 9.47 12.74
N ASP A 41 14.64 9.59 12.83
CA ASP A 41 13.91 9.43 14.09
C ASP A 41 12.60 8.63 13.92
N HIS A 42 12.24 7.83 14.94
CA HIS A 42 11.08 6.92 14.90
C HIS A 42 9.74 7.64 14.79
N SER A 43 9.65 8.88 15.28
CA SER A 43 8.46 9.74 15.13
C SER A 43 8.16 10.04 13.64
N ALA A 44 9.18 10.04 12.78
CA ALA A 44 9.05 10.23 11.35
C ALA A 44 8.54 8.97 10.61
N VAL A 45 8.53 7.79 11.25
CA VAL A 45 8.05 6.55 10.64
C VAL A 45 6.54 6.65 10.38
N ARG A 46 5.76 7.15 11.35
CA ARG A 46 4.30 7.25 11.25
C ARG A 46 3.81 8.38 10.34
N ALA A 47 4.53 9.49 10.25
CA ALA A 47 4.28 10.64 9.36
C ALA A 47 2.78 10.87 9.01
N PRO A 48 1.91 11.17 10.01
CA PRO A 48 0.46 11.17 9.84
C PRO A 48 -0.03 12.13 8.74
N ASP A 49 0.60 13.30 8.62
CA ASP A 49 0.29 14.27 7.57
C ASP A 49 0.55 13.69 6.17
N ARG A 50 1.65 12.94 6.01
CA ARG A 50 1.99 12.31 4.74
C ARG A 50 1.00 11.20 4.41
N VAL A 51 0.57 10.41 5.39
CA VAL A 51 -0.45 9.39 5.21
C VAL A 51 -1.75 10.03 4.72
N GLN A 52 -2.21 11.10 5.37
CA GLN A 52 -3.45 11.77 4.98
C GLN A 52 -3.36 12.34 3.55
N GLN A 53 -2.24 12.97 3.17
CA GLN A 53 -2.02 13.43 1.80
C GLN A 53 -2.09 12.31 0.74
N VAL A 54 -1.58 11.11 1.07
CA VAL A 54 -1.69 9.96 0.16
C VAL A 54 -3.15 9.53 0.05
N ILE A 55 -3.87 9.43 1.17
CA ILE A 55 -5.29 9.06 1.20
C ILE A 55 -6.13 10.03 0.37
N ASP A 56 -5.98 11.34 0.58
CA ASP A 56 -6.74 12.35 -0.15
C ASP A 56 -6.50 12.24 -1.66
N LYS A 57 -5.25 12.06 -2.07
CA LYS A 57 -4.88 11.91 -3.49
C LYS A 57 -5.54 10.69 -4.13
N VAL A 58 -5.49 9.53 -3.47
CA VAL A 58 -6.05 8.29 -4.04
C VAL A 58 -7.58 8.26 -3.99
N CYS A 59 -8.20 8.88 -2.99
CA CYS A 59 -9.65 9.05 -2.92
C CYS A 59 -10.16 9.93 -4.06
N LYS A 60 -9.45 11.03 -4.36
CA LYS A 60 -9.74 11.88 -5.51
C LYS A 60 -9.65 11.10 -6.81
N GLN A 61 -8.53 10.39 -7.04
CA GLN A 61 -8.32 9.59 -8.25
C GLN A 61 -9.36 8.48 -8.40
N ALA A 62 -9.71 7.77 -7.32
CA ALA A 62 -10.74 6.74 -7.34
C ALA A 62 -12.09 7.30 -7.79
N THR A 63 -12.48 8.46 -7.25
CA THR A 63 -13.73 9.12 -7.61
C THR A 63 -13.75 9.50 -9.10
N GLU A 64 -12.63 10.00 -9.64
CA GLU A 64 -12.49 10.38 -11.06
C GLU A 64 -12.68 9.18 -12.02
N ILE A 65 -12.33 7.97 -11.59
CA ILE A 65 -12.44 6.74 -12.40
C ILE A 65 -13.65 5.86 -12.05
N GLY A 66 -14.55 6.36 -11.19
CA GLY A 66 -15.80 5.66 -10.82
C GLY A 66 -15.65 4.58 -9.73
N LEU A 67 -14.53 4.55 -9.00
CA LEU A 67 -14.34 3.71 -7.83
C LEU A 67 -14.81 4.46 -6.56
N PRO A 68 -15.71 3.89 -5.75
CA PRO A 68 -16.12 4.51 -4.49
C PRO A 68 -14.94 4.81 -3.55
N ALA A 69 -14.80 6.06 -3.12
CA ALA A 69 -13.70 6.51 -2.27
C ALA A 69 -13.54 5.69 -0.98
N VAL A 70 -14.65 5.23 -0.40
CA VAL A 70 -14.65 4.38 0.81
C VAL A 70 -13.89 3.07 0.63
N ILE A 71 -13.86 2.52 -0.59
CA ILE A 71 -13.13 1.28 -0.89
C ILE A 71 -11.63 1.57 -0.92
N ILE A 72 -11.21 2.56 -1.71
CA ILE A 72 -9.78 2.85 -1.89
C ILE A 72 -9.14 3.35 -0.60
N GLU A 73 -9.88 4.13 0.20
CA GLU A 73 -9.39 4.64 1.48
C GLU A 73 -9.02 3.48 2.42
N LYS A 74 -9.93 2.50 2.57
CA LYS A 74 -9.69 1.34 3.44
C LYS A 74 -8.49 0.53 2.96
N VAL A 75 -8.40 0.27 1.66
CA VAL A 75 -7.26 -0.46 1.06
C VAL A 75 -5.95 0.24 1.38
N TYR A 76 -5.87 1.55 1.13
CA TYR A 76 -4.64 2.30 1.34
C TYR A 76 -4.28 2.47 2.82
N ARG A 77 -5.25 2.69 3.72
CA ARG A 77 -4.98 2.77 5.16
C ARG A 77 -4.41 1.45 5.69
N THR A 78 -5.00 0.32 5.31
CA THR A 78 -4.50 -1.00 5.70
C THR A 78 -3.11 -1.27 5.13
N MET A 79 -2.90 -1.01 3.84
CA MET A 79 -1.58 -1.19 3.19
C MET A 79 -0.49 -0.33 3.85
N ILE A 80 -0.78 0.94 4.15
CA ILE A 80 0.16 1.84 4.80
C ILE A 80 0.45 1.35 6.23
N GLY A 81 -0.57 0.97 6.99
CA GLY A 81 -0.42 0.41 8.33
C GLY A 81 0.49 -0.83 8.33
N ALA A 82 0.26 -1.77 7.42
CA ALA A 82 1.07 -2.97 7.28
C ALA A 82 2.56 -2.67 7.02
N PHE A 83 2.86 -1.65 6.20
CA PHE A 83 4.26 -1.25 5.99
C PHE A 83 4.89 -0.62 7.24
N ILE A 84 4.16 0.25 7.95
CA ILE A 84 4.64 0.84 9.19
C ILE A 84 4.93 -0.24 10.23
N ASP A 85 4.02 -1.19 10.41
CA ASP A 85 4.18 -2.29 11.37
C ASP A 85 5.37 -3.18 11.01
N TYR A 86 5.53 -3.49 9.72
CA TYR A 86 6.69 -4.23 9.23
C TYR A 86 8.01 -3.49 9.49
N GLU A 87 8.08 -2.18 9.19
CA GLU A 87 9.27 -1.37 9.45
C GLU A 87 9.65 -1.34 10.94
N LEU A 88 8.67 -1.14 11.83
CA LEU A 88 8.88 -1.12 13.28
C LEU A 88 9.48 -2.45 13.78
N ASP A 89 8.95 -3.59 13.32
CA ASP A 89 9.47 -4.92 13.65
C ASP A 89 10.90 -5.15 13.14
N GLN A 90 11.23 -4.71 11.92
CA GLN A 90 12.60 -4.81 11.40
C GLN A 90 13.60 -3.96 12.21
N HIS A 91 13.22 -2.74 12.60
CA HIS A 91 14.06 -1.89 13.44
C HIS A 91 14.32 -2.51 14.82
N ASP A 92 13.31 -3.11 15.45
CA ASP A 92 13.45 -3.77 16.75
C ASP A 92 14.41 -4.97 16.67
N LYS A 93 14.31 -5.79 15.62
CA LYS A 93 15.23 -6.91 15.38
C LYS A 93 16.67 -6.47 15.19
N LEU A 94 16.91 -5.41 14.40
CA LEU A 94 18.23 -4.83 14.19
C LEU A 94 18.85 -4.29 15.49
N ARG A 95 18.02 -3.81 16.43
CA ARG A 95 18.48 -3.31 17.73
C ARG A 95 18.79 -4.43 18.72
N GLN A 96 18.07 -5.55 18.66
CA GLN A 96 18.30 -6.71 19.53
C GLN A 96 19.51 -7.55 19.10
N GLY A 97 19.80 -7.67 17.79
CA GLY A 97 20.98 -8.37 17.29
C GLY A 97 22.32 -7.63 17.49
N LYS A 98 22.29 -6.39 17.99
CA LYS A 98 23.47 -5.59 18.36
C LYS A 98 23.81 -5.63 19.86
N ARG A 99 23.09 -6.45 20.65
CA ARG A 99 23.32 -6.62 22.09
C ARG A 99 24.04 -7.92 22.40
#